data_AF-A0A354F2R8-F1
#
_entry.id   AF-A0A354F2R8-F1
#
_cell.length_a   1.000
_cell.length_b   1.000
_cell.length_c   1.000
_cell.angle_alpha   90.00
_cell.angle_beta   90.00
_cell.angle_gamma   90.00
#
_symmetry.space_group_name_H-M   'P 1'
#
loop_
_entity.id
_entity.type
_entity.pdbx_description
1 polymer ?
#
loop_
_entity_poly.entity_id
_entity_poly.type
_entity_poly.pdbx_seq_one_letter_code
_entity_poly.pdbx_strand_id
1 'polypeptide(L)'
;LSLSSEEVQGIRMDILSVLSGKGNVKRNLFDLAEQYSKDEKIFYEALDWIYTYFRDIIMMKVQSDLNLIINRDFYDHMISLKEKISLETLLDIIEYIKSVYKGQERNMNRQLALDVLGIKIMRSIA
;
A
#
# COMPACT_ATOMS: atom_id res chain seq x y z
N LEU A 1 21.48 -2.30 10.68
CA LEU A 1 21.01 -0.93 10.42
C LEU A 1 19.51 -0.95 10.19
N SER A 2 18.73 -0.42 11.12
CA SER A 2 17.30 -0.18 10.99
C SER A 2 17.06 1.13 10.22
N LEU A 3 15.92 1.27 9.56
CA LEU A 3 15.51 2.54 8.98
C LEU A 3 15.32 3.58 10.10
N SER A 4 15.64 4.84 9.81
CA SER A 4 15.31 5.97 10.68
C SER A 4 13.82 6.28 10.62
N SER A 5 13.29 6.96 11.64
CA SER A 5 11.89 7.39 11.66
C SER A 5 11.55 8.35 10.52
N GLU A 6 12.51 9.17 10.07
CA GLU A 6 12.34 10.08 8.93
C GLU A 6 12.19 9.31 7.61
N GLU A 7 13.01 8.26 7.41
CA GLU A 7 12.91 7.40 6.22
C GLU A 7 11.57 6.66 6.18
N VAL A 8 11.16 6.07 7.31
CA VAL A 8 9.86 5.39 7.45
C VAL A 8 8.71 6.35 7.12
N GLN A 9 8.72 7.55 7.71
CA GLN A 9 7.69 8.55 7.45
C GLN A 9 7.70 9.03 5.99
N GLY A 10 8.87 9.16 5.38
CA GLY A 10 9.01 9.52 3.96
C GLY A 10 8.39 8.47 3.04
N ILE A 11 8.71 7.19 3.26
CA ILE A 11 8.14 6.07 2.49
C ILE A 11 6.61 6.03 2.64
N ARG A 12 6.12 6.15 3.88
CA ARG A 12 4.69 6.24 4.16
C ARG A 12 4.02 7.35 3.36
N MET A 13 4.53 8.57 3.44
CA MET A 13 3.92 9.71 2.78
C MET A 13 3.90 9.56 1.25
N ASP A 14 4.98 9.04 0.67
CA ASP A 14 5.07 8.78 -0.77
C ASP A 14 4.03 7.75 -1.22
N ILE A 15 3.96 6.60 -0.53
CA ILE A 15 3.01 5.51 -0.83
C ILE A 15 1.57 6.00 -0.71
N LEU A 16 1.20 6.61 0.43
CA LEU A 16 -0.17 7.03 0.69
C LEU A 16 -0.61 8.17 -0.22
N SER A 17 0.28 9.07 -0.62
CA SER A 17 -0.05 10.14 -1.57
C SER A 17 -0.38 9.59 -2.96
N VAL A 18 0.39 8.61 -3.44
CA VAL A 18 0.10 7.92 -4.71
C VAL A 18 -1.21 7.14 -4.64
N LEU A 19 -1.43 6.36 -3.58
CA LEU A 19 -2.65 5.54 -3.42
C LEU A 19 -3.92 6.37 -3.22
N SER A 20 -3.82 7.53 -2.58
CA SER A 20 -4.95 8.42 -2.35
C SER A 20 -5.27 9.31 -3.56
N GLY A 21 -4.36 9.42 -4.54
CA GLY A 21 -4.47 10.39 -5.63
C GLY A 21 -4.41 11.85 -5.14
N LYS A 22 -3.88 12.09 -3.93
CA LYS A 22 -3.83 13.42 -3.30
C LYS A 22 -2.62 14.22 -3.79
N GLY A 23 -2.89 15.42 -4.33
CA GLY A 23 -1.86 16.41 -4.70
C GLY A 23 -1.44 16.39 -6.17
N ASN A 24 -0.47 17.23 -6.55
CA ASN A 24 0.20 17.16 -7.86
C ASN A 24 1.14 15.95 -7.90
N VAL A 25 0.57 14.75 -7.83
CA VAL A 25 1.35 13.52 -7.80
C VAL A 25 1.96 13.31 -9.18
N LYS A 26 3.22 13.73 -9.34
CA LYS A 26 4.01 13.45 -10.56
C LYS A 26 4.43 11.98 -10.66
N ARG A 27 4.29 11.22 -9.58
CA ARG A 27 4.71 9.82 -9.44
C ARG A 27 3.51 8.87 -9.46
N ASN A 28 3.68 7.69 -10.04
CA ASN A 28 2.71 6.61 -10.04
C ASN A 28 3.25 5.38 -9.27
N LEU A 29 2.46 4.30 -9.21
CA LEU A 29 2.84 3.08 -8.48
C LEU A 29 4.09 2.38 -9.06
N PHE A 30 4.36 2.52 -10.37
CA PHE A 30 5.56 1.95 -10.99
C PHE A 30 6.82 2.76 -10.65
N ASP A 31 6.71 4.08 -10.54
CA ASP A 31 7.83 4.92 -10.09
C ASP A 31 8.23 4.54 -8.65
N LEU A 32 7.23 4.28 -7.79
CA LEU A 32 7.48 3.79 -6.43
C LEU A 32 8.05 2.37 -6.42
N ALA A 33 7.60 1.50 -7.33
CA ALA A 33 8.14 0.16 -7.47
C ALA A 33 9.64 0.19 -7.80
N GLU A 34 10.04 0.99 -8.79
CA GLU A 34 11.46 1.19 -9.16
C GLU A 34 12.29 1.72 -7.99
N GLN A 35 11.74 2.68 -7.25
CA GLN A 35 12.43 3.29 -6.12
C GLN A 35 12.64 2.30 -4.97
N TYR A 36 11.58 1.59 -4.57
CA TYR A 36 11.56 0.83 -3.32
C TYR A 36 11.91 -0.64 -3.46
N SER A 37 12.04 -1.19 -4.67
CA SER A 37 12.42 -2.59 -4.86
C SER A 37 13.91 -2.89 -4.65
N LYS A 38 14.77 -1.86 -4.67
CA LYS A 38 16.23 -2.01 -4.71
C LYS A 38 16.79 -2.56 -3.39
N ASP A 39 16.32 -2.03 -2.26
CA ASP A 39 16.70 -2.47 -0.92
C ASP A 39 15.59 -3.30 -0.29
N GLU A 40 15.95 -4.42 0.36
CA GLU A 40 14.98 -5.35 0.94
C GLU A 40 14.16 -4.71 2.07
N LYS A 41 14.79 -3.91 2.94
CA LYS A 41 14.09 -3.30 4.07
C LYS A 41 13.15 -2.21 3.59
N ILE A 42 13.61 -1.38 2.67
CA ILE A 42 12.78 -0.34 2.05
C ILE A 42 11.59 -0.97 1.30
N PHE A 43 11.81 -2.09 0.62
CA PHE A 43 10.75 -2.84 -0.04
C PHE A 43 9.67 -3.30 0.94
N TYR A 44 10.06 -3.93 2.05
CA TYR A 44 9.09 -4.42 3.03
C TYR A 44 8.40 -3.27 3.77
N GLU A 45 9.11 -2.17 4.04
CA GLU A 45 8.51 -0.96 4.60
C GLU A 45 7.45 -0.38 3.66
N ALA A 46 7.74 -0.27 2.36
CA ALA A 46 6.77 0.18 1.37
C ALA A 46 5.55 -0.76 1.30
N LEU A 47 5.79 -2.08 1.33
CA LEU A 47 4.74 -3.10 1.30
C LEU A 47 3.83 -3.02 2.55
N ASP A 48 4.41 -2.77 3.72
CA ASP A 48 3.66 -2.58 4.97
C ASP A 48 2.75 -1.35 4.91
N TRP A 49 3.19 -0.24 4.32
CA TRP A 49 2.34 0.95 4.15
C TRP A 49 1.20 0.72 3.15
N ILE A 50 1.46 0.00 2.06
CA ILE A 50 0.40 -0.40 1.12
C ILE A 50 -0.60 -1.32 1.83
N TYR A 51 -0.12 -2.34 2.55
CA TYR A 51 -0.94 -3.27 3.33
C TYR A 51 -1.82 -2.52 4.33
N THR A 52 -1.22 -1.62 5.11
CA THR A 52 -1.90 -0.90 6.18
C THR A 52 -2.98 0.02 5.63
N TYR A 53 -2.75 0.66 4.48
CA TYR A 53 -3.76 1.48 3.80
C TYR A 53 -5.00 0.66 3.42
N PHE A 54 -4.81 -0.47 2.74
CA PHE A 54 -5.95 -1.32 2.35
C PHE A 54 -6.62 -2.00 3.54
N ARG A 55 -5.84 -2.39 4.56
CA ARG A 55 -6.36 -2.89 5.83
C ARG A 55 -7.26 -1.85 6.48
N ASP A 56 -6.86 -0.58 6.54
CA ASP A 56 -7.68 0.48 7.12
C ASP A 56 -9.01 0.65 6.36
N ILE A 57 -8.99 0.54 5.03
CA ILE A 57 -10.23 0.57 4.21
C ILE A 57 -11.12 -0.64 4.52
N ILE A 58 -10.55 -1.85 4.64
CA ILE A 58 -11.30 -3.04 5.06
C ILE A 58 -11.94 -2.81 6.43
N MET A 59 -11.17 -2.27 7.38
CA MET A 59 -11.69 -1.98 8.71
C MET A 59 -12.83 -1.00 8.64
N MET A 60 -12.71 0.10 7.88
CA MET A 60 -13.81 1.05 7.70
C MET A 60 -15.06 0.40 7.07
N LYS A 61 -14.90 -0.67 6.26
CA LYS A 61 -16.03 -1.43 5.69
C LYS A 61 -16.68 -2.40 6.68
N VAL A 62 -15.87 -3.10 7.48
CA VAL A 62 -16.30 -4.26 8.28
C VAL A 62 -16.55 -3.90 9.74
N GLN A 63 -15.84 -2.91 10.28
CA GLN A 63 -15.91 -2.47 11.68
C GLN A 63 -16.08 -0.94 11.78
N SER A 64 -16.96 -0.49 12.66
CA SER A 64 -17.21 0.93 12.88
C SER A 64 -16.22 1.60 13.84
N ASP A 65 -15.27 0.87 14.44
CA ASP A 65 -14.31 1.45 15.39
C ASP A 65 -13.16 2.16 14.67
N LEU A 66 -13.35 3.47 14.47
CA LEU A 66 -12.39 4.36 13.86
C LEU A 66 -11.08 4.49 14.66
N ASN A 67 -11.05 4.06 15.93
CA ASN A 67 -9.83 4.10 16.73
C ASN A 67 -8.77 3.11 16.21
N LEU A 68 -9.18 2.08 15.48
CA LEU A 68 -8.28 1.09 14.92
C LEU A 68 -7.64 1.54 13.60
N ILE A 69 -8.06 2.67 13.02
CA ILE A 69 -7.49 3.22 11.79
C ILE A 69 -6.14 3.86 12.09
N ILE A 70 -5.12 3.45 11.32
CA ILE A 70 -3.74 3.91 11.46
C ILE A 70 -3.54 5.21 10.66
N ASN A 71 -3.98 5.24 9.40
CA ASN A 71 -3.71 6.34 8.47
C ASN A 71 -4.79 7.43 8.49
N ARG A 72 -5.09 7.95 9.70
CA ARG A 72 -6.20 8.89 9.93
C ARG A 72 -6.05 10.22 9.17
N ASP A 73 -4.83 10.65 8.89
CA ASP A 73 -4.49 11.81 8.04
C ASP A 73 -4.87 11.64 6.56
N PHE A 74 -5.21 10.42 6.12
CA PHE A 74 -5.72 10.10 4.78
C PHE A 74 -7.20 9.66 4.78
N TYR A 75 -7.91 9.86 5.89
CA TYR A 75 -9.27 9.35 6.10
C TYR A 75 -10.26 9.73 4.99
N ASP A 76 -10.31 10.99 4.58
CA ASP A 76 -11.25 11.47 3.55
C ASP A 76 -11.08 10.75 2.20
N HIS A 77 -9.85 10.36 1.89
CA HIS A 77 -9.50 9.68 0.64
C HIS A 77 -9.88 8.19 0.76
N MET A 78 -9.63 7.59 1.92
CA MET A 78 -10.04 6.22 2.22
C MET A 78 -11.55 6.06 2.23
N ILE A 79 -12.33 7.04 2.70
CA ILE A 79 -13.81 7.03 2.56
C ILE A 79 -14.21 6.95 1.09
N SER A 80 -13.64 7.82 0.26
CA SER A 80 -13.98 7.90 -1.15
C SER A 80 -13.69 6.59 -1.89
N LEU A 81 -12.57 5.96 -1.56
CA LEU A 81 -12.18 4.67 -2.13
C LEU A 81 -13.03 3.53 -1.54
N LYS A 82 -13.31 3.55 -0.23
CA LYS A 82 -14.17 2.58 0.46
C LYS A 82 -15.50 2.40 -0.27
N GLU A 83 -16.15 3.47 -0.70
CA GLU A 83 -17.48 3.35 -1.33
C GLU A 83 -17.41 2.75 -2.75
N LYS A 84 -16.25 2.80 -3.41
CA LYS A 84 -16.06 2.35 -4.82
C LYS A 84 -15.53 0.93 -4.92
N ILE A 85 -14.60 0.55 -4.06
CA ILE A 85 -13.92 -0.75 -4.14
C ILE A 85 -14.70 -1.83 -3.40
N SER A 86 -14.79 -3.04 -3.96
CA SER A 86 -15.46 -4.16 -3.28
C SER A 86 -14.60 -4.73 -2.13
N LEU A 87 -15.23 -5.41 -1.16
CA LEU A 87 -14.50 -6.10 -0.10
C LEU A 87 -13.64 -7.25 -0.65
N GLU A 88 -14.16 -7.99 -1.63
CA GLU A 88 -13.45 -9.10 -2.28
C GLU A 88 -12.16 -8.60 -2.94
N THR A 89 -12.23 -7.49 -3.67
CA THR A 89 -11.06 -6.86 -4.30
C THR A 89 -10.02 -6.40 -3.29
N LEU A 90 -10.45 -5.86 -2.14
CA LEU A 90 -9.53 -5.50 -1.06
C LEU A 90 -8.83 -6.73 -0.48
N LEU A 91 -9.58 -7.83 -0.28
CA LEU A 91 -9.02 -9.09 0.20
C LEU A 91 -8.03 -9.69 -0.79
N ASP A 92 -8.30 -9.61 -2.11
CA ASP A 92 -7.38 -10.07 -3.16
C ASP A 92 -6.05 -9.31 -3.14
N ILE A 93 -6.09 -7.99 -2.91
CA ILE A 93 -4.89 -7.16 -2.76
C ILE A 93 -4.09 -7.63 -1.53
N ILE A 94 -4.77 -7.81 -0.40
CA ILE A 94 -4.13 -8.26 0.85
C ILE A 94 -3.55 -9.68 0.72
N GLU A 95 -4.25 -10.61 0.08
CA GLU A 95 -3.75 -11.96 -0.16
C GLU A 95 -2.55 -11.96 -1.10
N TYR A 96 -2.53 -11.08 -2.11
CA TYR A 96 -1.35 -10.90 -2.93
C TYR A 96 -0.16 -10.42 -2.08
N ILE A 97 -0.34 -9.41 -1.24
CA ILE A 97 0.71 -8.92 -0.35
C ILE A 97 1.23 -10.03 0.59
N LYS A 98 0.32 -10.83 1.19
CA LYS A 98 0.73 -11.98 2.00
C LYS A 98 1.54 -13.01 1.21
N SER A 99 1.19 -13.24 -0.06
CA SER A 99 1.96 -14.14 -0.94
C SER A 99 3.37 -13.61 -1.21
N VAL A 100 3.53 -12.29 -1.30
CA VAL A 100 4.82 -11.60 -1.46
C VAL A 100 5.68 -11.78 -0.21
N TYR A 101 5.11 -11.63 1.00
CA TYR A 101 5.82 -11.95 2.25
C TYR A 101 6.27 -13.42 2.30
N LYS A 102 5.40 -14.37 1.93
CA LYS A 102 5.77 -15.80 1.87
C LYS A 102 6.86 -16.09 0.82
N GLY A 103 6.90 -15.28 -0.24
CA GLY A 103 7.91 -15.36 -1.30
C GLY A 103 9.31 -14.91 -0.88
N GLN A 104 9.47 -14.28 0.29
CA GLN A 104 10.76 -13.83 0.82
C GLN A 104 11.79 -14.95 0.87
N GLU A 105 11.37 -16.17 1.18
CA GLU A 105 12.24 -17.35 1.29
C GLU A 105 12.77 -17.86 -0.07
N ARG A 106 12.37 -17.26 -1.20
CA ARG A 106 12.59 -17.79 -2.56
C ARG A 106 13.30 -16.86 -3.54
N ASN A 107 14.07 -15.87 -3.07
CA ASN A 107 14.76 -14.89 -3.95
C ASN A 107 13.80 -14.21 -4.95
N MET A 108 12.62 -13.82 -4.47
CA MET A 108 11.60 -13.16 -5.27
C MET A 108 12.09 -11.85 -5.90
N ASN A 109 11.67 -11.59 -7.14
CA ASN A 109 11.91 -10.31 -7.80
C ASN A 109 10.98 -9.23 -7.19
N ARG A 110 11.55 -8.39 -6.33
CA ARG A 110 10.84 -7.31 -5.60
C ARG A 110 10.22 -6.27 -6.53
N GLN A 111 10.89 -5.92 -7.63
CA GLN A 111 10.37 -4.97 -8.62
C GLN A 111 9.08 -5.52 -9.22
N LEU A 112 9.15 -6.74 -9.74
CA LEU A 112 8.00 -7.39 -10.35
C LEU A 112 6.84 -7.57 -9.35
N ALA A 113 7.15 -7.85 -8.09
CA ALA A 113 6.13 -7.96 -7.04
C ALA A 113 5.38 -6.63 -6.83
N LEU A 114 6.09 -5.49 -6.75
CA LEU A 114 5.45 -4.17 -6.64
C LEU A 114 4.73 -3.78 -7.92
N ASP A 115 5.25 -4.09 -9.10
CA ASP A 115 4.60 -3.80 -10.38
C ASP A 115 3.26 -4.55 -10.51
N VAL A 116 3.24 -5.84 -10.16
CA VAL A 116 2.00 -6.65 -10.18
C VAL A 116 1.00 -6.15 -9.15
N LEU A 117 1.45 -5.76 -7.95
CA LEU A 117 0.59 -5.12 -6.94
C LEU A 117 0.01 -3.80 -7.48
N GLY A 118 0.84 -2.97 -8.11
CA GLY A 118 0.43 -1.72 -8.73
C GLY A 118 -0.65 -1.92 -9.80
N ILE A 119 -0.48 -2.91 -10.67
CA ILE A 119 -1.49 -3.28 -11.69
C ILE A 119 -2.80 -3.71 -11.05
N LYS A 120 -2.76 -4.55 -10.00
CA LYS A 120 -3.96 -4.97 -9.26
C LYS A 120 -4.69 -3.75 -8.71
N ILE A 121 -3.99 -2.87 -8.01
CA ILE A 121 -4.55 -1.67 -7.40
C ILE A 121 -5.18 -0.76 -8.46
N MET A 122 -4.48 -0.43 -9.54
CA MET A 122 -5.01 0.44 -10.58
C MET A 122 -6.29 -0.10 -11.23
N ARG A 123 -6.37 -1.41 -11.48
CA ARG A 123 -7.58 -2.05 -12.01
C ARG A 123 -8.75 -2.03 -11.02
N SER A 124 -8.47 -1.90 -9.73
CA SER A 124 -9.47 -1.88 -8.67
C SER A 124 -10.01 -0.49 -8.34
N ILE A 125 -9.30 0.56 -8.75
CA ILE A 125 -9.65 1.97 -8.44
C ILE A 125 -10.07 2.78 -9.67
N ALA A 126 -9.86 2.26 -10.88
CA ALA A 126 -10.35 2.81 -12.14
C ALA A 126 -11.85 2.56 -12.32
#